data_AF-A0A317EGU8-F1
#
_entry.id   AF-A0A317EGU8-F1
#
_cell.length_a   1.000
_cell.length_b   1.000
_cell.length_c   1.000
_cell.angle_alpha   90.00
_cell.angle_beta   90.00
_cell.angle_gamma   90.00
#
_symmetry.space_group_name_H-M   'P 1'
#
loop_
_entity.id
_entity.type
_entity.pdbx_description
1 polymer ?
#
loop_
_entity_poly.entity_id
_entity_poly.type
_entity_poly.pdbx_seq_one_letter_code
_entity_poly.pdbx_strand_id
1 'polypeptide(L)'
;MRKKSLFYLTFIGVLILIFFIVKDTLNQPGIGDMKSGFKEVVKYRNANNTGPVQRIYVVTVKDSIWKEMEDYGNIMPHTKYGNTKVYFFMENSNVPKALEPGAINFDSQYNKSCIALFEKSAMSQVAFNKHPF
;
A
#
# COMPACT_ATOMS: atom_id res chain seq x y z
N MET A 1 -39.99 20.18 23.07
CA MET A 1 -39.47 20.75 21.79
C MET A 1 -40.39 20.32 20.64
N ARG A 2 -40.83 21.25 19.78
CA ARG A 2 -41.71 20.93 18.63
C ARG A 2 -40.98 19.93 17.70
N LYS A 3 -41.63 18.83 17.30
CA LYS A 3 -41.07 17.78 16.43
C LYS A 3 -40.33 18.32 15.19
N LYS A 4 -40.77 19.47 14.65
CA LYS A 4 -40.13 20.18 13.53
C LYS A 4 -38.73 20.71 13.87
N SER A 5 -38.51 21.25 15.08
CA SER A 5 -37.21 21.76 15.52
C SER A 5 -36.19 20.64 15.75
N LEU A 6 -36.65 19.48 16.25
CA LEU A 6 -35.80 18.29 16.36
C LEU A 6 -35.38 17.77 14.98
N PHE A 7 -36.31 17.76 14.01
CA PHE A 7 -36.02 17.35 12.63
C PHE A 7 -34.96 18.23 11.96
N TYR A 8 -35.06 19.56 12.09
CA TYR A 8 -34.06 20.48 11.53
C TYR A 8 -32.68 20.31 12.17
N LEU A 9 -32.62 20.10 13.49
CA LEU A 9 -31.37 19.83 14.20
C LEU A 9 -30.69 18.55 13.71
N THR A 10 -31.44 17.46 13.58
CA THR A 10 -30.92 16.19 13.06
C THR A 10 -30.46 16.34 11.60
N PHE A 11 -31.22 17.04 10.77
CA PHE A 11 -30.88 17.26 9.36
C PHE A 11 -29.58 18.05 9.20
N ILE A 12 -29.41 19.12 9.97
CA ILE A 12 -28.15 19.90 9.99
C ILE A 12 -26.99 19.03 10.47
N GLY A 13 -27.19 18.20 11.50
CA GLY A 13 -26.18 17.27 11.98
C GLY A 13 -25.73 16.28 10.91
N VAL A 14 -26.67 15.72 10.14
CA VAL A 14 -26.36 14.82 9.02
C VAL A 14 -25.60 15.54 7.90
N LEU A 15 -25.98 16.77 7.54
CA LEU A 15 -25.27 17.54 6.53
C LEU A 15 -23.82 17.85 6.94
N ILE A 16 -23.59 18.19 8.21
CA ILE A 16 -22.24 18.41 8.74
C ILE A 16 -21.42 17.11 8.66
N LEU A 17 -21.99 15.97 9.03
CA LEU A 17 -21.31 14.68 8.94
C LEU A 17 -20.94 14.34 7.49
N ILE A 18 -21.87 14.51 6.54
CA ILE A 18 -21.61 14.28 5.11
C ILE A 18 -20.50 15.19 4.61
N PHE A 19 -20.49 16.47 5.01
CA PHE A 19 -19.43 17.39 4.63
C PHE A 19 -18.04 16.90 5.08
N PHE A 20 -17.90 16.42 6.32
CA PHE A 20 -16.63 15.86 6.79
C PHE A 20 -16.23 14.60 6.01
N ILE A 21 -17.15 13.67 5.77
CA ILE A 21 -16.86 12.44 5.00
C ILE A 21 -16.40 12.78 3.58
N VAL A 22 -17.09 13.69 2.89
CA VAL A 22 -16.73 14.09 1.51
C VAL A 22 -15.38 14.79 1.51
N LYS A 23 -15.13 15.71 2.45
CA LYS A 23 -13.85 16.39 2.58
C LYS A 23 -12.71 15.40 2.81
N ASP A 24 -12.88 14.43 3.70
CA ASP A 24 -11.83 13.46 4.00
C ASP A 24 -11.59 12.51 2.82
N THR A 25 -12.66 12.08 2.14
CA THR A 25 -12.56 11.22 0.95
C THR A 25 -11.83 11.91 -0.20
N LEU A 26 -12.11 13.21 -0.43
CA LEU A 26 -11.46 13.97 -1.51
C LEU A 26 -10.01 14.37 -1.19
N ASN A 27 -9.65 14.48 0.09
CA ASN A 27 -8.29 14.83 0.52
C ASN A 27 -7.42 13.60 0.83
N GLN A 28 -7.94 12.38 0.63
CA GLN A 28 -7.14 11.18 0.79
C GLN A 28 -6.13 11.09 -0.36
N PRO A 29 -4.80 11.18 -0.09
CA PRO A 29 -3.79 11.16 -1.13
C PRO A 29 -3.81 9.82 -1.88
N GLY A 30 -3.91 9.88 -3.21
CA GLY A 30 -3.82 8.71 -4.07
C GLY A 30 -2.37 8.39 -4.44
N ILE A 31 -2.14 7.22 -5.06
CA ILE A 31 -0.82 6.84 -5.60
C ILE A 31 -0.31 7.90 -6.61
N GLY A 32 -1.22 8.51 -7.37
CA GLY A 32 -0.90 9.53 -8.37
C GLY A 32 -0.46 10.88 -7.80
N ASP A 33 -0.74 11.15 -6.53
CA ASP A 33 -0.38 12.41 -5.86
C ASP A 33 1.00 12.33 -5.19
N MET A 34 1.62 11.14 -5.18
CA MET A 34 2.90 10.90 -4.54
C MET A 34 4.07 11.37 -5.42
N LYS A 35 5.03 12.09 -4.83
CA LYS A 35 6.15 12.69 -5.55
C LYS A 35 7.18 11.66 -6.02
N SER A 36 7.27 10.53 -5.33
CA SER A 36 8.24 9.46 -5.61
C SER A 36 8.02 8.76 -6.94
N GLY A 37 6.92 9.01 -7.66
CA GLY A 37 6.70 8.50 -9.01
C GLY A 37 6.67 6.98 -9.10
N PHE A 38 5.87 6.33 -8.25
CA PHE A 38 5.75 4.88 -8.16
C PHE A 38 5.32 4.25 -9.49
N LYS A 39 6.04 3.20 -9.91
CA LYS A 39 5.70 2.40 -11.07
C LYS A 39 5.82 0.92 -10.75
N GLU A 40 4.71 0.19 -10.83
CA GLU A 40 4.68 -1.26 -10.69
C GLU A 40 5.37 -1.93 -11.89
N VAL A 41 6.30 -2.83 -11.62
CA VAL A 41 7.09 -3.55 -12.64
C VAL A 41 6.58 -4.96 -12.82
N VAL A 42 6.42 -5.68 -11.70
CA VAL A 42 5.89 -7.05 -11.68
C VAL A 42 5.12 -7.27 -10.39
N LYS A 43 4.05 -8.06 -10.49
CA LYS A 43 3.24 -8.49 -9.36
C LYS A 43 3.04 -9.99 -9.39
N TYR A 44 2.95 -10.58 -8.21
CA TYR A 44 2.67 -11.99 -8.02
C TYR A 44 1.58 -12.17 -6.96
N ARG A 45 0.71 -13.16 -7.20
CA ARG A 45 -0.18 -13.71 -6.19
C ARG A 45 -0.17 -15.23 -6.33
N ASN A 46 -0.04 -15.94 -5.22
CA ASN A 46 -0.11 -17.39 -5.24
C ASN A 46 -1.50 -17.91 -5.65
N ALA A 47 -1.53 -19.15 -6.13
CA ALA A 47 -2.77 -19.83 -6.51
C ALA A 47 -3.65 -20.11 -5.29
N ASN A 48 -4.96 -20.25 -5.51
CA ASN A 48 -5.89 -20.57 -4.42
C ASN A 48 -5.55 -21.95 -3.82
N ASN A 49 -5.78 -22.11 -2.52
CA ASN A 49 -5.52 -23.34 -1.75
C ASN A 49 -4.05 -23.79 -1.68
N THR A 50 -3.08 -22.90 -1.95
CA THR A 50 -1.63 -23.19 -1.82
C THR A 50 -1.00 -22.63 -0.54
N GLY A 51 -1.83 -22.36 0.47
CA GLY A 51 -1.43 -21.75 1.75
C GLY A 51 -1.96 -20.31 1.90
N PRO A 52 -1.39 -19.53 2.84
CA PRO A 52 -1.75 -18.13 3.03
C PRO A 52 -1.59 -17.32 1.73
N VAL A 53 -2.43 -16.30 1.55
CA VAL A 53 -2.40 -15.44 0.36
C VAL A 53 -1.14 -14.58 0.39
N GLN A 54 -0.21 -14.85 -0.51
CA GLN A 54 0.99 -14.04 -0.70
C GLN A 54 0.75 -13.08 -1.86
N ARG A 55 0.86 -11.77 -1.59
CA ARG A 55 0.91 -10.74 -2.63
C ARG A 55 2.28 -10.10 -2.62
N ILE A 56 2.94 -10.10 -3.78
CA ILE A 56 4.27 -9.56 -3.90
C ILE A 56 4.27 -8.56 -5.04
N TYR A 57 4.83 -7.39 -4.78
CA TYR A 57 4.95 -6.29 -5.73
C TYR A 57 6.40 -5.84 -5.82
N VAL A 58 6.82 -5.53 -7.04
CA VAL A 58 8.08 -4.84 -7.31
C VAL A 58 7.74 -3.50 -7.91
N VAL A 59 8.24 -2.45 -7.27
CA VAL A 59 7.89 -1.07 -7.60
C VAL A 59 9.16 -0.26 -7.75
N THR A 60 9.25 0.52 -8.82
CA THR A 60 10.31 1.52 -9.00
C THR A 60 9.87 2.88 -8.52
N VAL A 61 10.80 3.63 -7.95
CA VAL A 61 10.63 5.02 -7.51
C VAL A 61 11.69 5.93 -8.12
N LYS A 62 11.32 7.17 -8.37
CA LYS A 62 12.23 8.22 -8.84
C LYS A 62 13.03 8.85 -7.71
N ASP A 63 12.47 8.85 -6.50
CA ASP A 63 13.06 9.49 -5.33
C ASP A 63 12.94 8.59 -4.08
N SER A 64 13.84 8.81 -3.13
CA SER A 64 14.04 8.03 -1.91
C SER A 64 13.17 8.53 -0.74
N ILE A 65 11.90 8.91 -0.99
CA ILE A 65 11.02 9.46 0.04
C ILE A 65 10.39 8.30 0.83
N TRP A 66 11.09 7.85 1.88
CA TRP A 66 10.71 6.68 2.67
C TRP A 66 9.26 6.67 3.15
N LYS A 67 8.75 7.83 3.59
CA LYS A 67 7.38 7.96 4.08
C LYS A 67 6.35 7.66 2.99
N GLU A 68 6.60 8.11 1.76
CA GLU A 68 5.72 7.82 0.64
C GLU A 68 5.77 6.34 0.25
N MET A 69 6.92 5.67 0.38
CA MET A 69 7.02 4.22 0.13
C MET A 69 6.21 3.42 1.16
N GLU A 70 6.29 3.81 2.42
CA GLU A 70 5.47 3.22 3.48
C GLU A 70 3.97 3.48 3.24
N ASP A 71 3.60 4.71 2.86
CA ASP A 71 2.21 5.07 2.53
C ASP A 71 1.70 4.30 1.31
N TYR A 72 2.52 4.16 0.27
CA TYR A 72 2.23 3.31 -0.88
C TYR A 72 1.96 1.87 -0.46
N GLY A 73 2.82 1.30 0.39
CA GLY A 73 2.60 -0.05 0.93
C GLY A 73 1.31 -0.17 1.73
N ASN A 74 0.94 0.86 2.50
CA ASN A 74 -0.25 0.85 3.33
C ASN A 74 -1.57 0.81 2.55
N ILE A 75 -1.58 1.40 1.35
CA ILE A 75 -2.74 1.40 0.45
C ILE A 75 -2.78 0.18 -0.48
N MET A 76 -1.74 -0.66 -0.49
CA MET A 76 -1.75 -1.89 -1.27
C MET A 76 -2.81 -2.89 -0.77
N PRO A 77 -3.38 -3.72 -1.67
CA PRO A 77 -4.34 -4.75 -1.28
C PRO A 77 -3.79 -5.68 -0.20
N HIS A 78 -4.56 -5.85 0.88
CA HIS A 78 -4.23 -6.73 2.00
C HIS A 78 -5.46 -7.57 2.39
N THR A 79 -5.21 -8.76 2.94
CA THR A 79 -6.26 -9.64 3.45
C THR A 79 -5.79 -10.34 4.72
N LYS A 80 -6.72 -10.61 5.64
CA LYS A 80 -6.47 -11.38 6.87
C LYS A 80 -5.99 -12.83 6.68
N TYR A 81 -5.89 -13.29 5.44
CA TYR A 81 -5.51 -14.65 5.07
C TYR A 81 -4.08 -14.76 4.54
N GLY A 82 -3.25 -13.72 4.67
CA GLY A 82 -1.85 -13.78 4.26
C GLY A 82 -1.15 -12.43 4.33
N ASN A 83 -0.11 -12.23 3.54
CA ASN A 83 0.72 -11.02 3.60
C ASN A 83 0.83 -10.31 2.25
N THR A 84 1.21 -9.05 2.33
CA THR A 84 1.54 -8.21 1.18
C THR A 84 2.96 -7.69 1.36
N LYS A 85 3.83 -7.98 0.39
CA LYS A 85 5.20 -7.47 0.31
C LYS A 85 5.33 -6.51 -0.86
N VAL A 86 5.97 -5.38 -0.65
CA VAL A 86 6.34 -4.42 -1.69
C VAL A 86 7.83 -4.18 -1.61
N TYR A 87 8.55 -4.58 -2.66
CA TYR A 87 9.97 -4.30 -2.81
C TYR A 87 10.14 -3.05 -3.65
N PHE A 88 10.86 -2.08 -3.11
CA PHE A 88 11.16 -0.82 -3.79
C PHE A 88 12.56 -0.86 -4.40
N PHE A 89 12.66 -0.31 -5.61
CA PHE A 89 13.88 -0.17 -6.37
C PHE A 89 13.97 1.25 -6.95
N MET A 90 15.16 1.76 -7.21
CA MET A 90 15.28 3.03 -7.94
C MET A 90 14.92 2.84 -9.41
N GLU A 91 14.29 3.84 -10.02
CA GLU A 91 14.10 3.89 -11.47
C GLU A 91 15.46 3.77 -12.18
N ASN A 92 15.50 3.04 -13.30
CA ASN A 92 16.71 2.72 -14.07
C ASN A 92 17.77 1.85 -13.34
N SER A 93 17.46 1.30 -12.17
CA SER A 93 18.33 0.30 -11.52
C SER A 93 18.08 -1.12 -12.05
N ASN A 94 18.84 -2.10 -11.53
CA ASN A 94 18.59 -3.50 -11.84
C ASN A 94 17.36 -4.00 -11.06
N VAL A 95 16.27 -4.32 -11.76
CA VAL A 95 14.98 -4.64 -11.16
C VAL A 95 14.48 -6.02 -11.61
N PRO A 96 13.97 -6.87 -10.71
CA PRO A 96 13.43 -8.16 -11.08
C PRO A 96 12.19 -8.03 -11.95
N LYS A 97 12.10 -8.89 -12.97
CA LYS A 97 10.95 -8.98 -13.89
C LYS A 97 10.08 -10.22 -13.66
N ALA A 98 10.56 -11.14 -12.83
CA ALA A 98 9.86 -12.34 -12.42
C ALA A 98 9.90 -12.43 -10.90
N LEU A 99 8.86 -13.04 -10.34
CA LEU A 99 8.70 -13.23 -8.91
C LEU A 99 8.40 -14.70 -8.62
N GLU A 100 8.95 -15.19 -7.52
CA GLU A 100 8.81 -16.56 -7.06
C GLU A 100 8.25 -16.61 -5.63
N PRO A 101 7.49 -17.65 -5.26
CA PRO A 101 7.08 -17.86 -3.88
C PRO A 101 8.29 -18.18 -3.00
N GLY A 102 8.24 -17.80 -1.73
CA GLY A 102 9.33 -18.05 -0.79
C GLY A 102 9.61 -16.89 0.16
N ALA A 103 10.72 -16.99 0.89
CA ALA A 103 11.16 -15.96 1.85
C ALA A 103 11.61 -14.69 1.12
N ILE A 104 12.50 -14.84 0.14
CA ILE A 104 12.89 -13.83 -0.85
C ILE A 104 12.21 -14.23 -2.16
N ASN A 105 11.65 -13.24 -2.86
CA ASN A 105 10.72 -13.51 -3.96
C ASN A 105 11.32 -13.24 -5.34
N PHE A 106 12.63 -13.06 -5.42
CA PHE A 106 13.37 -12.83 -6.66
C PHE A 106 14.82 -13.29 -6.49
N ASP A 107 15.55 -13.34 -7.59
CA ASP A 107 16.95 -13.76 -7.60
C ASP A 107 17.84 -12.82 -6.76
N SER A 108 18.70 -13.41 -5.92
CA SER A 108 19.67 -12.70 -5.07
C SER A 108 20.52 -11.64 -5.77
N GLN A 109 20.72 -11.72 -7.09
CA GLN A 109 21.43 -10.70 -7.87
C GLN A 109 20.80 -9.29 -7.75
N TYR A 110 19.51 -9.20 -7.43
CA TYR A 110 18.79 -7.94 -7.27
C TYR A 110 18.85 -7.37 -5.84
N ASN A 111 19.36 -8.12 -4.85
CA ASN A 111 19.35 -7.73 -3.44
C ASN A 111 19.98 -6.36 -3.21
N LYS A 112 21.15 -6.09 -3.83
CA LYS A 112 21.87 -4.83 -3.70
C LYS A 112 21.11 -3.62 -4.26
N SER A 113 20.16 -3.85 -5.16
CA SER A 113 19.36 -2.79 -5.79
C SER A 113 18.04 -2.55 -5.07
N CYS A 114 17.65 -3.42 -4.12
CA CYS A 114 16.46 -3.24 -3.32
C CYS A 114 16.72 -2.19 -2.23
N ILE A 115 16.02 -1.06 -2.30
CA ILE A 115 16.23 0.07 -1.40
C ILE A 115 15.30 0.02 -0.18
N ALA A 116 14.15 -0.64 -0.29
CA ALA A 116 13.24 -0.86 0.82
C ALA A 116 12.34 -2.08 0.61
N LEU A 117 11.91 -2.67 1.72
CA LEU A 117 10.87 -3.69 1.79
C LEU A 117 9.79 -3.24 2.76
N PHE A 118 8.58 -3.10 2.23
CA PHE A 118 7.36 -3.01 3.03
C PHE A 118 6.71 -4.39 3.13
N GLU A 119 6.34 -4.80 4.33
CA GLU A 119 5.55 -5.99 4.57
C GLU A 119 4.36 -5.68 5.47
N LYS A 120 3.17 -6.13 5.05
CA LYS A 120 1.95 -6.10 5.85
C LYS A 120 1.47 -7.51 6.10
N SER A 121 1.44 -7.91 7.37
CA SER A 121 1.00 -9.23 7.80
C SER A 121 -0.52 -9.35 7.78
N ALA A 122 -1.04 -10.58 7.89
CA ALA A 122 -2.46 -10.89 7.99
C ALA A 122 -3.18 -10.12 9.13
N MET A 123 -2.45 -9.79 10.19
CA MET A 123 -2.96 -9.03 11.33
C MET A 123 -2.84 -7.51 11.12
N SER A 124 -2.58 -7.07 9.89
CA SER A 124 -2.33 -5.67 9.52
C SER A 124 -1.11 -5.05 10.20
N GLN A 125 -0.19 -5.85 10.74
CA GLN A 125 1.07 -5.33 11.26
C GLN A 125 1.96 -4.94 10.09
N VAL A 126 2.56 -3.76 10.18
CA VAL A 126 3.41 -3.20 9.15
C VAL A 126 4.87 -3.27 9.60
N ALA A 127 5.72 -3.76 8.71
CA ALA A 127 7.17 -3.70 8.82
C ALA A 127 7.73 -2.96 7.61
N PHE A 128 8.50 -1.90 7.84
CA PHE A 128 9.15 -1.13 6.78
C PHE A 128 10.66 -1.14 7.01
N ASN A 129 11.37 -1.90 6.18
CA ASN A 129 12.82 -2.08 6.27
C ASN A 129 13.50 -1.31 5.16
N LYS A 130 14.43 -0.42 5.51
CA LYS A 130 15.31 0.27 4.57
C LYS A 130 16.54 -0.60 4.34
N HIS A 131 16.95 -0.79 3.09
CA HIS A 131 18.06 -1.67 2.70
C HIS A 131 17.97 -3.07 3.36
N PRO A 132 16.95 -3.87 3.01
CA PRO A 132 16.62 -5.11 3.71
C PRO A 132 17.58 -6.28 3.47
N PHE A 133 18.61 -6.12 2.62
CA PHE A 133 19.54 -7.17 2.22
C PHE A 133 21.00 -6.72 2.32
#